data_AF-A0A842TW42-F1
#
_entry.id   AF-A0A842TW42-F1
#
_cell.length_a   1.000
_cell.length_b   1.000
_cell.length_c   1.000
_cell.angle_alpha   90.00
_cell.angle_beta   90.00
_cell.angle_gamma   90.00
#
_symmetry.space_group_name_H-M   'P 1'
#
loop_
_entity.id
_entity.type
_entity.pdbx_description
1 polymer ?
#
loop_
_entity_poly.entity_id
_entity_poly.type
_entity_poly.pdbx_seq_one_letter_code
_entity_poly.pdbx_strand_id
1 'polypeptide(L)'
;MRGLKDRTSQIFIFFIGFYGLQLVGAMFIDSFAPVWDIAAAVFLISVFFVMHKKTGFKPAVPFLIGIGFFPHILGLYDIFGAGITLYGAELFNYHYDWIVHSFGMFCYTLAFCSISFDHLIKGLRSKILVLVFVLFFMNGVGAFNESLEYVGFDVIGYGEGFLEFGDGDASPVGGPWENSSMDVICNLFGILFGLGVFLTKSYLPDLDAVL
;
A
#
# COMPACT_ATOMS: atom_id res chain seq x y z
N MET A 1 -16.58 -17.83 15.37
CA MET A 1 -16.12 -16.44 15.12
C MET A 1 -14.95 -16.15 16.05
N ARG A 2 -13.86 -15.57 15.54
CA ARG A 2 -12.68 -15.24 16.37
C ARG A 2 -12.99 -14.07 17.31
N GLY A 3 -12.65 -14.20 18.59
CA GLY A 3 -12.89 -13.16 19.59
C GLY A 3 -12.09 -11.88 19.34
N LEU A 4 -12.45 -10.76 19.97
CA LEU A 4 -11.68 -9.50 19.86
C LEU A 4 -10.32 -9.55 20.57
N LYS A 5 -10.10 -10.58 21.40
CA LYS A 5 -8.89 -10.73 22.20
C LYS A 5 -7.73 -11.42 21.47
N ASP A 6 -7.93 -11.92 20.25
CA ASP A 6 -6.82 -12.53 19.51
C ASP A 6 -5.85 -11.46 19.00
N ARG A 7 -4.55 -11.79 18.98
CA ARG A 7 -3.46 -10.87 18.63
C ARG A 7 -3.67 -10.23 17.25
N THR A 8 -4.15 -10.99 16.25
CA THR A 8 -4.40 -10.46 14.91
C THR A 8 -5.50 -9.39 14.93
N SER A 9 -6.61 -9.67 15.62
CA SER A 9 -7.69 -8.68 15.81
C SER A 9 -7.20 -7.42 16.51
N GLN A 10 -6.35 -7.55 17.54
CA GLN A 10 -5.78 -6.41 18.26
C GLN A 10 -4.90 -5.53 17.35
N ILE A 11 -4.09 -6.13 16.47
CA ILE A 11 -3.26 -5.38 15.51
C ILE A 11 -4.14 -4.64 14.50
N PHE A 12 -5.20 -5.27 13.98
CA PHE A 12 -6.17 -4.58 13.12
C PHE A 12 -6.79 -3.38 13.83
N ILE A 13 -7.29 -3.57 15.04
CA ILE A 13 -7.92 -2.50 15.84
C ILE A 13 -6.91 -1.38 16.11
N PHE A 14 -5.65 -1.72 16.40
CA PHE A 14 -4.58 -0.74 16.56
C PHE A 14 -4.41 0.12 15.29
N PHE A 15 -4.24 -0.48 14.11
CA PHE A 15 -4.07 0.30 12.88
C PHE A 15 -5.33 1.09 12.49
N ILE A 16 -6.53 0.53 12.68
CA ILE A 16 -7.80 1.26 12.47
C ILE A 16 -7.86 2.47 13.40
N GLY A 17 -7.53 2.31 14.68
CA GLY A 17 -7.51 3.40 15.65
C GLY A 17 -6.41 4.42 15.37
N PHE A 18 -5.23 3.97 14.98
CA PHE A 18 -4.08 4.80 14.62
C PHE A 18 -4.39 5.69 13.42
N TYR A 19 -4.85 5.10 12.30
CA TYR A 19 -5.25 5.88 11.13
C TYR A 19 -6.55 6.65 11.37
N GLY A 20 -7.49 6.14 12.17
CA GLY A 20 -8.69 6.89 12.55
C GLY A 20 -8.38 8.16 13.35
N LEU A 21 -7.39 8.12 14.24
CA LEU A 21 -6.93 9.31 14.96
C LEU A 21 -6.25 10.31 14.00
N GLN A 22 -5.45 9.81 13.07
CA GLN A 22 -4.86 10.65 12.02
C GLN A 22 -5.92 11.30 11.13
N LEU A 23 -6.99 10.58 10.77
CA LEU A 23 -8.11 11.10 9.99
C LEU A 23 -8.78 12.27 10.72
N VAL A 24 -9.01 12.13 12.02
CA VAL A 24 -9.55 13.21 12.85
C VAL A 24 -8.60 14.40 12.85
N GLY A 25 -7.29 14.18 12.99
CA GLY A 25 -6.28 15.24 12.90
C GLY A 25 -6.29 15.95 11.55
N ALA A 26 -6.34 15.19 10.45
CA ALA A 26 -6.37 15.70 9.08
C ALA A 26 -7.60 16.58 8.80
N MET A 27 -8.76 16.30 9.43
CA MET A 27 -9.95 17.15 9.30
C MET A 27 -9.78 18.58 9.86
N PHE A 28 -8.73 18.83 10.65
CA PHE A 28 -8.40 20.16 11.16
C PHE A 28 -7.25 20.84 10.39
N ILE A 29 -6.74 20.20 9.34
CA ILE A 29 -5.73 20.77 8.44
C ILE A 29 -6.47 21.27 7.20
N ASP A 30 -6.11 22.44 6.68
CA ASP A 30 -6.72 23.04 5.47
C ASP A 30 -6.27 22.32 4.18
N SER A 31 -6.29 20.98 4.16
CA SER A 31 -5.99 20.14 3.00
C SER A 31 -6.88 18.88 3.02
N PHE A 32 -7.54 18.59 1.90
CA PHE A 32 -8.47 17.47 1.78
C PHE A 32 -7.77 16.16 1.42
N ALA A 33 -6.63 16.18 0.74
CA ALA A 33 -5.89 15.00 0.31
C ALA A 33 -5.59 13.99 1.44
N PRO A 34 -5.00 14.38 2.59
CA PRO A 34 -4.76 13.45 3.70
C PRO A 34 -6.05 12.80 4.21
N VAL A 35 -7.20 13.50 4.15
CA VAL A 35 -8.47 12.96 4.64
C VAL A 35 -8.90 11.75 3.81
N TRP A 36 -8.81 11.85 2.49
CA TRP A 36 -9.25 10.80 1.57
C TRP A 36 -8.35 9.57 1.60
N ASP A 37 -7.03 9.77 1.59
CA ASP A 37 -6.07 8.67 1.68
C ASP A 37 -6.17 7.92 3.00
N ILE A 38 -6.28 8.65 4.12
CA ILE A 38 -6.43 8.03 5.44
C ILE A 38 -7.79 7.32 5.54
N ALA A 39 -8.85 7.90 4.99
CA ALA A 39 -10.17 7.26 4.96
C ALA A 39 -10.15 5.95 4.15
N ALA A 40 -9.47 5.94 2.99
CA ALA A 40 -9.28 4.75 2.17
C ALA A 40 -8.49 3.68 2.94
N ALA A 41 -7.40 4.06 3.62
CA ALA A 41 -6.63 3.14 4.47
C ALA A 41 -7.49 2.54 5.60
N VAL A 42 -8.23 3.37 6.36
CA VAL A 42 -9.14 2.91 7.42
C VAL A 42 -10.20 1.97 6.87
N PHE A 43 -10.80 2.30 5.73
CA PHE A 43 -11.80 1.46 5.07
C PHE A 43 -11.22 0.11 4.67
N LEU A 44 -10.09 0.09 3.95
CA LEU A 44 -9.45 -1.13 3.49
C LEU A 44 -9.04 -2.02 4.67
N ILE A 45 -8.38 -1.46 5.69
CA ILE A 45 -7.99 -2.22 6.89
C ILE A 45 -9.21 -2.80 7.61
N SER A 46 -10.33 -2.05 7.65
CA SER A 46 -11.60 -2.52 8.21
C SER A 46 -12.21 -3.68 7.42
N VAL A 47 -12.17 -3.61 6.08
CA VAL A 47 -12.58 -4.72 5.20
C VAL A 47 -11.73 -5.98 5.49
N PHE A 48 -10.41 -5.83 5.57
CA PHE A 48 -9.52 -6.94 5.91
C PHE A 48 -9.73 -7.49 7.32
N PHE A 49 -10.11 -6.64 8.29
CA PHE A 49 -10.50 -7.09 9.62
C PHE A 49 -11.77 -7.96 9.58
N VAL A 50 -12.79 -7.55 8.82
CA VAL A 50 -14.02 -8.36 8.63
C VAL A 50 -13.69 -9.67 7.92
N MET A 51 -12.85 -9.65 6.88
CA MET A 51 -12.38 -10.86 6.21
C MET A 51 -11.64 -11.77 7.19
N HIS A 52 -10.73 -11.23 8.01
CA HIS A 52 -10.01 -11.97 9.04
C HIS A 52 -10.95 -12.73 9.99
N LYS A 53 -12.08 -12.14 10.38
CA LYS A 53 -13.07 -12.84 11.23
C LYS A 53 -13.64 -14.11 10.59
N LYS A 54 -13.62 -14.20 9.25
CA LYS A 54 -14.11 -15.35 8.48
C LYS A 54 -12.99 -16.33 8.09
N THR A 55 -11.86 -15.83 7.61
CA THR A 55 -10.79 -16.62 7.00
C THR A 55 -9.64 -16.91 7.95
N GLY A 56 -9.42 -16.01 8.91
CA GLY A 56 -8.51 -16.26 9.99
C GLY A 56 -7.02 -16.02 9.71
N PHE A 57 -6.70 -14.84 9.18
CA PHE A 57 -5.33 -14.42 8.87
C PHE A 57 -4.33 -14.53 10.04
N LYS A 58 -3.05 -14.65 9.67
CA LYS A 58 -1.90 -14.59 10.59
C LYS A 58 -1.66 -13.15 11.09
N PRO A 59 -1.06 -12.94 12.28
CA PRO A 59 -0.76 -11.61 12.80
C PRO A 59 0.11 -10.72 11.91
N ALA A 60 0.95 -11.31 11.06
CA ALA A 60 1.77 -10.57 10.10
C ALA A 60 0.94 -9.82 9.04
N VAL A 61 -0.24 -10.32 8.66
CA VAL A 61 -1.08 -9.72 7.62
C VAL A 61 -1.55 -8.31 7.99
N PRO A 62 -2.23 -8.07 9.12
CA PRO A 62 -2.61 -6.70 9.48
C PRO A 62 -1.41 -5.79 9.70
N PHE A 63 -0.27 -6.33 10.16
CA PHE A 63 0.95 -5.54 10.28
C PHE A 63 1.46 -5.07 8.92
N LEU A 64 1.56 -5.97 7.94
CA LEU A 64 1.99 -5.66 6.57
C LEU A 64 1.02 -4.70 5.87
N ILE A 65 -0.29 -4.90 6.00
CA ILE A 65 -1.28 -3.97 5.42
C ILE A 65 -1.16 -2.61 6.10
N GLY A 66 -1.13 -2.58 7.44
CA GLY A 66 -1.07 -1.33 8.20
C GLY A 66 0.20 -0.54 7.93
N ILE A 67 1.37 -1.19 7.94
CA ILE A 67 2.65 -0.53 7.66
C ILE A 67 2.82 -0.18 6.18
N GLY A 68 2.19 -0.92 5.26
CA GLY A 68 2.24 -0.62 3.83
C GLY A 68 1.70 0.77 3.47
N PHE A 69 0.66 1.23 4.18
CA PHE A 69 0.13 2.60 4.03
C PHE A 69 1.00 3.67 4.70
N PHE A 70 1.91 3.29 5.60
CA PHE A 70 2.57 4.24 6.47
C PHE A 70 3.45 5.26 5.73
N PRO A 71 4.31 4.87 4.77
CA PRO A 71 5.10 5.85 4.00
C PRO A 71 4.21 6.80 3.18
N HIS A 72 3.13 6.30 2.57
CA HIS A 72 2.19 7.12 1.83
C HIS A 72 1.62 8.23 2.69
N ILE A 73 1.00 7.84 3.82
CA ILE A 73 0.38 8.79 4.74
C ILE A 73 1.40 9.73 5.38
N LEU A 74 2.59 9.24 5.70
CA LEU A 74 3.69 10.07 6.21
C LEU A 74 4.10 11.13 5.17
N GLY A 75 4.08 10.76 3.90
CA GLY A 75 4.45 11.64 2.80
C GLY A 75 3.57 12.86 2.66
N LEU A 76 2.30 12.77 3.06
CA LEU A 76 1.29 13.83 2.92
C LEU A 76 1.40 14.93 3.98
N TYR A 77 2.10 14.69 5.09
CA TYR A 77 2.25 15.71 6.14
C TYR A 77 3.39 16.69 5.83
N ASP A 78 3.18 17.97 6.12
CA ASP A 78 4.23 18.99 6.16
C ASP A 78 5.09 18.83 7.43
N ILE A 79 6.02 17.89 7.38
CA ILE A 79 6.89 17.56 8.52
C ILE A 79 7.97 18.64 8.73
N PHE A 80 8.29 19.41 7.68
CA PHE A 80 9.35 20.43 7.73
C PHE A 80 8.84 21.82 8.13
N GLY A 81 7.52 22.01 8.28
CA GLY A 81 6.91 23.24 8.77
C GLY A 81 7.01 24.42 7.80
N ALA A 82 7.16 24.15 6.52
CA ALA A 82 7.37 25.14 5.46
C ALA A 82 6.36 25.00 4.31
N GLY A 83 5.30 24.22 4.49
CA GLY A 83 4.40 23.78 3.42
C GLY A 83 5.03 22.72 2.51
N ILE A 84 6.10 22.03 2.94
CA ILE A 84 6.84 21.06 2.13
C ILE A 84 6.54 19.67 2.65
N THR A 85 5.76 18.91 1.87
CA THR A 85 5.49 17.49 2.08
C THR A 85 6.72 16.65 1.71
N LEU A 86 6.78 15.36 2.12
CA LEU A 86 7.91 14.52 1.70
C LEU A 86 7.90 14.25 0.19
N TYR A 87 6.71 14.25 -0.44
CA TYR A 87 6.55 14.19 -1.89
C TYR A 87 7.22 15.37 -2.60
N GLY A 88 7.07 16.58 -2.05
CA GLY A 88 7.66 17.81 -2.60
C GLY A 88 9.08 18.12 -2.11
N ALA A 89 9.72 17.25 -1.32
CA ALA A 89 10.99 17.58 -0.68
C ALA A 89 12.20 17.35 -1.60
N GLU A 90 12.96 18.42 -1.87
CA GLU A 90 14.24 18.39 -2.60
C GLU A 90 15.27 17.41 -2.00
N LEU A 91 15.24 17.19 -0.69
CA LEU A 91 16.14 16.26 0.00
C LEU A 91 16.05 14.82 -0.57
N PHE A 92 14.88 14.44 -1.07
CA PHE A 92 14.65 13.14 -1.70
C PHE A 92 14.79 13.20 -3.23
N ASN A 93 15.31 14.31 -3.79
CA ASN A 93 15.32 14.59 -5.23
C ASN A 93 13.95 14.37 -5.89
N TYR A 94 12.86 14.63 -5.16
CA TYR A 94 11.49 14.37 -5.64
C TYR A 94 11.23 12.89 -6.00
N HIS A 95 11.91 11.96 -5.33
CA HIS A 95 11.78 10.50 -5.53
C HIS A 95 11.19 9.79 -4.30
N TYR A 96 10.54 10.53 -3.40
CA TYR A 96 9.87 9.93 -2.25
C TYR A 96 8.78 8.95 -2.70
N ASP A 97 8.10 9.27 -3.79
CA ASP A 97 7.04 8.44 -4.35
C ASP A 97 7.49 7.04 -4.72
N TRP A 98 8.70 6.91 -5.29
CA TRP A 98 9.30 5.62 -5.63
C TRP A 98 9.45 4.69 -4.42
N ILE A 99 9.73 5.28 -3.25
CA ILE A 99 9.80 4.55 -1.97
C ILE A 99 8.41 4.10 -1.56
N VAL A 100 7.41 4.96 -1.69
CA VAL A 100 6.01 4.68 -1.35
C VAL A 100 5.48 3.52 -2.19
N HIS A 101 5.60 3.59 -3.52
CA HIS A 101 5.17 2.55 -4.45
C HIS A 101 5.90 1.22 -4.19
N SER A 102 7.23 1.25 -4.12
CA SER A 102 8.02 0.04 -3.90
C SER A 102 7.72 -0.62 -2.55
N PHE A 103 7.65 0.16 -1.47
CA PHE A 103 7.45 -0.37 -0.12
C PHE A 103 6.01 -0.82 0.12
N GLY A 104 5.02 -0.04 -0.34
CA GLY A 104 3.61 -0.38 -0.25
C GLY A 104 3.34 -1.69 -0.97
N MET A 105 3.75 -1.80 -2.24
CA MET A 105 3.53 -3.01 -3.03
C MET A 105 4.32 -4.22 -2.53
N PHE A 106 5.50 -4.02 -1.95
CA PHE A 106 6.21 -5.06 -1.22
C PHE A 106 5.37 -5.62 -0.07
N CYS A 107 4.86 -4.75 0.80
CA CYS A 107 4.06 -5.14 1.96
C CYS A 107 2.74 -5.83 1.56
N TYR A 108 2.03 -5.26 0.59
CA TYR A 108 0.76 -5.81 0.11
C TYR A 108 0.95 -7.13 -0.62
N THR A 109 2.03 -7.30 -1.38
CA THR A 109 2.35 -8.58 -2.02
C THR A 109 2.61 -9.67 -0.97
N LEU A 110 3.37 -9.37 0.09
CA LEU A 110 3.60 -10.30 1.19
C LEU A 110 2.31 -10.65 1.95
N ALA A 111 1.47 -9.65 2.22
CA ALA A 111 0.17 -9.87 2.85
C ALA A 111 -0.73 -10.76 1.98
N PHE A 112 -0.82 -10.47 0.68
CA PHE A 112 -1.62 -11.24 -0.27
C PHE A 112 -1.11 -12.67 -0.41
N CYS A 113 0.20 -12.88 -0.55
CA CYS A 113 0.78 -14.22 -0.58
C CYS A 113 0.45 -15.00 0.71
N SER A 114 0.59 -14.35 1.86
CA SER A 114 0.30 -14.95 3.17
C SER A 114 -1.15 -15.38 3.36
N ILE A 115 -2.09 -14.77 2.62
CA ILE A 115 -3.52 -15.11 2.62
C ILE A 115 -3.82 -16.18 1.56
N SER A 116 -3.33 -15.96 0.34
CA SER A 116 -3.87 -16.59 -0.87
C SER A 116 -3.07 -17.81 -1.32
N PHE A 117 -1.77 -17.90 -1.01
CA PHE A 117 -0.88 -18.88 -1.63
C PHE A 117 -1.33 -20.34 -1.40
N ASP A 118 -1.65 -20.69 -0.15
CA ASP A 118 -2.11 -22.04 0.21
C ASP A 118 -3.45 -22.41 -0.42
N HIS A 119 -4.26 -21.43 -0.79
CA HIS A 119 -5.56 -21.64 -1.42
C HIS A 119 -5.39 -21.77 -2.94
N LEU A 120 -4.60 -20.87 -3.52
CA LEU A 120 -4.28 -20.87 -4.95
C LEU A 120 -3.52 -22.14 -5.35
N ILE A 121 -2.60 -22.65 -4.52
CA ILE A 121 -1.86 -23.87 -4.84
C ILE A 121 -2.76 -25.11 -4.90
N LYS A 122 -3.83 -25.16 -4.08
CA LYS A 122 -4.83 -26.24 -4.12
C LYS A 122 -5.63 -26.22 -5.42
N GLY A 123 -5.93 -25.03 -5.93
CA GLY A 123 -6.67 -24.84 -7.18
C GLY A 123 -5.80 -25.06 -8.42
N LEU A 124 -4.70 -24.33 -8.53
CA LEU A 124 -3.85 -24.28 -9.73
C LEU A 124 -2.87 -25.45 -9.82
N ARG A 125 -2.61 -26.15 -8.70
CA ARG A 125 -1.71 -27.33 -8.61
C ARG A 125 -0.27 -27.09 -9.10
N SER A 126 0.13 -25.84 -9.33
CA SER A 126 1.46 -25.45 -9.77
C SER A 126 1.91 -24.19 -9.04
N LYS A 127 3.05 -24.27 -8.34
CA LYS A 127 3.63 -23.12 -7.63
C LYS A 127 3.96 -21.98 -8.59
N ILE A 128 4.45 -22.31 -9.79
CA ILE A 128 4.78 -21.31 -10.82
C ILE A 128 3.52 -20.58 -11.27
N LEU A 129 2.41 -21.28 -11.52
CA LEU A 129 1.16 -20.63 -11.93
C LEU A 129 0.60 -19.73 -10.82
N VAL A 130 0.72 -20.13 -9.55
CA VAL A 130 0.34 -19.28 -8.41
C VAL A 130 1.19 -18.00 -8.40
N LEU A 131 2.50 -18.10 -8.58
CA LEU A 131 3.39 -16.94 -8.59
C LEU A 131 3.11 -16.00 -9.75
N VAL A 132 2.88 -16.54 -10.96
CA VAL A 132 2.47 -15.75 -12.13
C VAL A 132 1.13 -15.07 -11.88
N PHE A 133 0.17 -15.77 -11.25
CA PHE A 133 -1.12 -15.19 -10.91
C PHE A 133 -0.99 -14.05 -9.88
N VAL A 134 -0.19 -14.24 -8.82
CA VAL A 134 0.07 -13.18 -7.84
C VAL A 134 0.76 -11.98 -8.49
N LEU A 135 1.80 -12.22 -9.29
CA LEU A 135 2.52 -11.17 -10.00
C LEU A 135 1.56 -10.37 -10.89
N PHE A 136 0.75 -11.05 -11.70
CA PHE A 136 -0.22 -10.40 -12.58
C PHE A 136 -1.27 -9.63 -11.81
N PHE A 137 -1.81 -10.21 -10.74
CA PHE A 137 -2.84 -9.56 -9.93
C PHE A 137 -2.30 -8.32 -9.21
N MET A 138 -1.16 -8.43 -8.53
CA MET A 138 -0.57 -7.30 -7.82
C MET A 138 -0.11 -6.21 -8.78
N ASN A 139 0.47 -6.57 -9.93
CA ASN A 139 0.82 -5.59 -10.95
C ASN A 139 -0.42 -4.91 -11.54
N GLY A 140 -1.51 -5.65 -11.71
CA GLY A 140 -2.80 -5.08 -12.10
C GLY A 140 -3.35 -4.10 -11.07
N VAL A 141 -3.18 -4.35 -9.77
CA VAL A 141 -3.55 -3.40 -8.71
C VAL A 141 -2.70 -2.13 -8.78
N GLY A 142 -1.37 -2.26 -8.89
CA GLY A 142 -0.48 -1.10 -9.01
C GLY A 142 -0.77 -0.29 -10.27
N ALA A 143 -0.86 -0.94 -11.44
CA ALA A 143 -1.19 -0.26 -12.69
C ALA A 143 -2.59 0.38 -12.68
N PHE A 144 -3.56 -0.24 -12.02
CA PHE A 144 -4.90 0.35 -11.85
C PHE A 144 -4.84 1.61 -10.98
N ASN A 145 -4.04 1.61 -9.91
CA ASN A 145 -3.80 2.79 -9.09
C ASN A 145 -3.23 3.92 -9.96
N GLU A 146 -2.10 3.71 -10.62
CA GLU A 146 -1.48 4.74 -11.49
C GLU A 146 -2.42 5.21 -12.61
N SER A 147 -3.24 4.31 -13.16
CA SER A 147 -4.22 4.70 -14.18
C SER A 147 -5.32 5.60 -13.63
N LEU A 148 -5.74 5.41 -12.38
CA LEU A 148 -6.71 6.28 -11.73
C LEU A 148 -6.11 7.66 -11.45
N GLU A 149 -4.85 7.72 -11.04
CA GLU A 149 -4.11 8.97 -10.82
C GLU A 149 -3.97 9.75 -12.13
N TYR A 150 -3.48 9.08 -13.18
CA TYR A 150 -3.32 9.66 -14.51
C TYR A 150 -4.64 10.16 -15.11
N VAL A 151 -5.72 9.36 -15.03
CA VAL A 151 -7.05 9.77 -15.52
C VAL A 151 -7.61 10.92 -14.66
N GLY A 152 -7.35 10.91 -13.36
CA GLY A 152 -7.69 12.01 -12.47
C GLY A 152 -7.07 13.32 -12.93
N PHE A 153 -5.77 13.29 -13.24
CA PHE A 153 -5.04 14.42 -13.81
C PHE A 153 -5.62 14.89 -15.17
N ASP A 154 -5.85 13.97 -16.11
CA ASP A 154 -6.32 14.32 -17.47
C ASP A 154 -7.73 14.95 -17.47
N VAL A 155 -8.63 14.48 -16.59
CA VAL A 155 -10.03 14.95 -16.54
C VAL A 155 -10.17 16.27 -15.78
N ILE A 156 -9.40 16.49 -14.72
CA ILE A 156 -9.57 17.63 -13.79
C ILE A 156 -8.54 18.74 -14.05
N GLY A 157 -7.44 18.45 -14.75
CA GLY A 157 -6.40 19.40 -15.15
C GLY A 157 -5.27 19.51 -14.12
N TYR A 158 -4.61 20.69 -14.07
CA TYR A 158 -3.73 21.02 -12.95
C TYR A 158 -4.59 21.22 -11.70
N GLY A 159 -4.49 20.29 -10.77
CA GLY A 159 -5.37 20.20 -9.61
C GLY A 159 -5.94 18.80 -9.47
N GLU A 160 -5.47 18.12 -8.43
CA GLU A 160 -6.20 17.17 -7.59
C GLU A 160 -7.33 16.36 -8.27
N GLY A 161 -6.94 15.28 -8.94
CA GLY A 161 -7.77 14.22 -9.53
C GLY A 161 -8.75 13.55 -8.56
N PHE A 162 -9.33 12.38 -8.90
CA PHE A 162 -10.29 11.73 -8.00
C PHE A 162 -9.58 11.26 -6.70
N LEU A 163 -9.93 11.84 -5.54
CA LEU A 163 -9.20 11.79 -4.24
C LEU A 163 -7.97 12.71 -4.12
N GLU A 164 -7.82 13.69 -5.01
CA GLU A 164 -6.77 14.71 -5.04
C GLU A 164 -5.39 14.29 -5.60
N PHE A 165 -5.37 13.36 -6.56
CA PHE A 165 -4.18 13.09 -7.38
C PHE A 165 -3.99 14.10 -8.51
N GLY A 166 -3.17 15.14 -8.30
CA GLY A 166 -2.88 16.12 -9.36
C GLY A 166 -1.75 17.12 -9.10
N ASP A 167 -1.04 17.01 -7.98
CA ASP A 167 0.33 17.55 -7.83
C ASP A 167 1.40 16.43 -7.89
N GLY A 168 1.02 15.16 -7.65
CA GLY A 168 1.95 14.02 -7.58
C GLY A 168 2.57 13.63 -8.92
N ASP A 169 1.78 13.68 -10.00
CA ASP A 169 2.27 13.36 -11.35
C ASP A 169 2.86 14.57 -12.09
N ALA A 170 2.70 15.79 -11.57
CA ALA A 170 3.37 16.96 -12.10
C ALA A 170 4.81 17.00 -11.59
N SER A 171 5.61 15.96 -11.85
CA SER A 171 7.03 16.04 -11.55
C SER A 171 7.61 17.24 -12.30
N PRO A 172 8.29 18.19 -11.63
CA PRO A 172 8.94 19.29 -12.33
C PRO A 172 10.07 18.81 -13.26
N VAL A 173 10.41 17.52 -13.21
CA VAL A 173 11.49 16.87 -13.95
C VAL A 173 10.96 15.92 -15.05
N GLY A 174 9.74 15.39 -14.92
CA GLY A 174 9.10 14.49 -15.88
C GLY A 174 7.60 14.76 -15.95
N GLY A 175 6.99 14.72 -17.14
CA GLY A 175 5.55 14.93 -17.25
C GLY A 175 4.75 13.84 -16.52
N PRO A 176 3.41 13.99 -16.47
CA PRO A 176 2.52 13.06 -15.79
C PRO A 176 2.70 11.62 -16.27
N TRP A 177 2.93 11.43 -17.57
CA TRP A 177 3.17 10.10 -18.12
C TRP A 177 4.49 9.49 -17.63
N GLU A 178 5.57 10.27 -17.62
CA GLU A 178 6.87 9.77 -17.17
C GLU A 178 6.83 9.37 -15.69
N ASN A 179 6.13 10.13 -14.84
CA ASN A 179 5.97 9.81 -13.43
C ASN A 179 5.15 8.53 -13.23
N SER A 180 3.91 8.47 -13.73
CA SER A 180 3.08 7.26 -13.64
C SER A 180 3.80 6.02 -14.18
N SER A 181 4.58 6.16 -15.26
CA SER A 181 5.34 5.03 -15.82
C SER A 181 6.45 4.53 -14.90
N MET A 182 7.10 5.44 -14.16
CA MET A 182 8.11 5.11 -13.17
C MET A 182 7.47 4.47 -11.94
N ASP A 183 6.29 4.92 -11.53
CA ASP A 183 5.58 4.34 -10.38
C ASP A 183 5.09 2.92 -10.68
N VAL A 184 4.66 2.62 -11.91
CA VAL A 184 4.44 1.23 -12.36
C VAL A 184 5.72 0.38 -12.24
N ILE A 185 6.90 0.94 -12.57
CA ILE A 185 8.18 0.24 -12.44
C ILE A 185 8.51 0.01 -10.95
N CYS A 186 8.34 1.00 -10.09
CA CYS A 186 8.55 0.91 -8.65
C CYS A 186 7.60 -0.10 -7.98
N ASN A 187 6.32 -0.08 -8.36
CA ASN A 187 5.33 -1.08 -8.00
C ASN A 187 5.82 -2.50 -8.37
N LEU A 188 6.30 -2.69 -9.61
CA LEU A 188 6.85 -3.98 -10.06
C LEU A 188 8.06 -4.42 -9.23
N PHE A 189 8.99 -3.51 -8.90
CA PHE A 189 10.11 -3.81 -8.02
C PHE A 189 9.66 -4.27 -6.64
N GLY A 190 8.71 -3.55 -6.02
CA GLY A 190 8.10 -3.93 -4.74
C GLY A 190 7.48 -5.33 -4.78
N ILE A 191 6.71 -5.62 -5.83
CA ILE A 191 6.07 -6.93 -6.02
C ILE A 191 7.11 -8.04 -6.16
N LEU A 192 8.11 -7.86 -7.03
CA LEU A 192 9.17 -8.86 -7.25
C LEU A 192 9.96 -9.12 -5.97
N PHE A 193 10.27 -8.07 -5.21
CA PHE A 193 10.97 -8.21 -3.94
C PHE A 193 10.10 -8.93 -2.89
N GLY A 194 8.82 -8.60 -2.80
CA GLY A 194 7.87 -9.27 -1.91
C GLY A 194 7.73 -10.76 -2.24
N LEU A 195 7.62 -11.09 -3.53
CA LEU A 195 7.63 -12.49 -3.99
C LEU A 195 8.94 -13.20 -3.63
N GLY A 196 10.08 -12.54 -3.84
CA GLY A 196 11.39 -13.06 -3.47
C GLY A 196 11.48 -13.42 -1.98
N VAL A 197 11.07 -12.51 -1.09
CA VAL A 197 11.04 -12.73 0.36
C VAL A 197 10.04 -13.83 0.75
N PHE A 198 8.87 -13.87 0.13
CA PHE A 198 7.88 -14.92 0.38
C PHE A 198 8.42 -16.31 0.00
N LEU A 199 9.13 -16.39 -1.12
CA LEU A 199 9.74 -17.62 -1.61
C LEU A 199 10.87 -18.06 -0.69
N THR A 200 11.82 -17.20 -0.33
CA THR A 200 12.91 -17.60 0.57
C THR A 200 12.37 -18.15 1.88
N LYS A 201 11.34 -17.54 2.47
CA LYS A 201 10.66 -18.07 3.66
C LYS A 201 9.98 -19.42 3.43
N SER A 202 9.29 -19.58 2.31
CA SER A 202 8.57 -20.82 1.98
C SER A 202 9.49 -22.01 1.67
N TYR A 203 10.75 -21.74 1.29
CA TYR A 203 11.77 -22.74 1.01
C TYR A 203 12.83 -22.88 2.12
N LEU A 204 12.86 -21.97 3.10
CA LEU A 204 13.74 -21.98 4.27
C LEU A 204 12.90 -21.83 5.56
N PRO A 205 12.27 -22.93 6.04
CA PRO A 205 11.36 -22.89 7.20
C PRO A 205 12.03 -22.45 8.52
N ASP A 206 13.36 -22.40 8.60
CA ASP A 206 14.09 -22.01 9.82
C ASP A 206 14.03 -20.49 10.14
N LEU A 207 13.48 -19.66 9.26
CA LEU A 207 13.29 -18.22 9.49
C LEU A 207 12.04 -17.86 10.32
N ASP A 208 11.18 -18.83 10.65
CA ASP A 208 10.02 -18.62 11.53
C ASP A 208 10.40 -18.38 13.00
N ALA A 209 11.68 -18.50 13.37
CA ALA A 209 12.18 -18.24 14.72
C ALA A 209 12.57 -16.77 15.00
N VAL A 210 12.57 -15.89 13.99
CA VAL A 210 13.19 -14.55 14.07
C VAL A 210 12.18 -13.39 14.01
N LEU A 211 10.89 -13.65 13.75
CA LEU A 211 9.81 -12.64 13.72
C LEU A 211 8.64 -13.06 14.63
#